data_AF-A0A9D4IIU1-F1
#
_entry.id   AF-A0A9D4IIU1-F1
#
_cell.length_a   1.000
_cell.length_b   1.000
_cell.length_c   1.000
_cell.angle_alpha   90.00
_cell.angle_beta   90.00
_cell.angle_gamma   90.00
#
_symmetry.space_group_name_H-M   'P 1'
#
loop_
_entity.id
_entity.type
_entity.pdbx_description
1 polymer ?
#
loop_
_entity_poly.entity_id
_entity_poly.type
_entity_poly.pdbx_seq_one_letter_code
_entity_poly.pdbx_strand_id
1 'polypeptide(L)'
;MRRIDPSVSIPYWDSTLDMDMAKPENTVVFSPEFLGNGRGHVTTGPFANWVTPVGPLTRNIAANSSVLFTLFTKENIRMIMTRCQTRDITSPTALPEFDLDHLHGGPHRWIGGQMSGLNTAAHDPAFLLHHAFVDYIWEMFRNHQIQDCGVNPSFNYPEATGQHAPERPMDGLPGYVNIDGYQSYWTQNWYRYKRAPKCPNCGSPYLTCHPVRKVCISIERKLTPHELPSLRLGSTESLQDEARSEVAMLNIGATF
;
A
#
# COMPACT_ATOMS: atom_id res chain seq x y z
N MET A 1 17.86 6.76 -2.33
CA MET A 1 17.95 5.92 -1.10
C MET A 1 19.21 5.07 -1.08
N ARG A 2 19.41 4.10 -2.00
CA ARG A 2 20.60 3.22 -1.99
C ARG A 2 21.96 3.88 -2.21
N ARG A 3 22.00 5.12 -2.72
CA ARG A 3 23.23 5.94 -2.73
C ARG A 3 23.67 6.39 -1.33
N ILE A 4 22.75 6.39 -0.36
CA ILE A 4 22.99 6.79 1.03
C ILE A 4 23.16 5.54 1.90
N ASP A 5 22.21 4.61 1.82
CA ASP A 5 22.27 3.33 2.53
C ASP A 5 21.99 2.19 1.54
N PRO A 6 23.00 1.37 1.18
CA PRO A 6 22.83 0.30 0.19
C PRO A 6 21.90 -0.83 0.68
N SER A 7 21.68 -0.97 2.00
CA SER A 7 20.83 -2.02 2.58
C SER A 7 19.33 -1.71 2.51
N VAL A 8 18.98 -0.43 2.29
CA VAL A 8 17.59 0.00 2.31
C VAL A 8 16.79 -0.58 1.14
N SER A 9 15.59 -1.02 1.45
CA SER A 9 14.55 -1.42 0.49
C SER A 9 13.29 -0.60 0.70
N ILE A 10 12.48 -0.44 -0.35
CA ILE A 10 11.16 0.16 -0.19
C ILE A 10 10.23 -0.89 0.40
N PRO A 11 9.63 -0.61 1.56
CA PRO A 11 8.59 -1.45 2.09
C PRO A 11 7.27 -1.37 1.28
N TYR A 12 6.52 -2.47 1.14
CA TYR A 12 5.09 -2.45 0.77
C TYR A 12 4.15 -2.41 1.99
N TRP A 13 3.05 -1.65 1.89
CA TRP A 13 1.95 -1.66 2.87
C TRP A 13 0.79 -2.54 2.38
N ASP A 14 0.64 -3.72 2.98
CA ASP A 14 -0.49 -4.63 2.69
C ASP A 14 -1.78 -4.10 3.32
N SER A 15 -2.44 -3.23 2.58
CA SER A 15 -3.69 -2.61 3.02
C SER A 15 -4.86 -3.60 3.16
N THR A 16 -4.70 -4.86 2.73
CA THR A 16 -5.71 -5.91 2.97
C THR A 16 -5.74 -6.37 4.42
N LEU A 17 -4.62 -6.26 5.14
CA LEU A 17 -4.56 -6.55 6.58
C LEU A 17 -5.32 -5.50 7.38
N ASP A 18 -5.33 -4.25 6.89
CA ASP A 18 -6.02 -3.13 7.50
C ASP A 18 -7.51 -3.17 7.19
N MET A 19 -7.90 -3.58 5.97
CA MET A 19 -9.32 -3.82 5.63
C MET A 19 -9.97 -4.90 6.47
N ASP A 20 -9.19 -5.88 6.91
CA ASP A 20 -9.68 -6.90 7.79
C ASP A 20 -9.78 -6.42 9.25
N MET A 21 -9.38 -5.21 9.61
CA MET A 21 -9.63 -4.68 10.95
C MET A 21 -11.12 -4.38 11.17
N ALA A 22 -11.57 -4.39 12.43
CA ALA A 22 -12.92 -3.93 12.75
C ALA A 22 -13.12 -2.44 12.43
N LYS A 23 -12.05 -1.64 12.58
CA LYS A 23 -11.98 -0.23 12.23
C LYS A 23 -10.69 0.04 11.45
N PRO A 24 -10.69 -0.09 10.11
CA PRO A 24 -9.50 0.13 9.29
C PRO A 24 -8.84 1.50 9.52
N GLU A 25 -9.62 2.53 9.85
CA GLU A 25 -9.12 3.88 10.16
C GLU A 25 -8.27 3.96 11.43
N ASN A 26 -8.31 2.93 12.28
CA ASN A 26 -7.47 2.79 13.46
C ASN A 26 -6.16 2.06 13.17
N THR A 27 -5.84 1.71 11.93
CA THR A 27 -4.59 1.05 11.57
C THR A 27 -3.36 1.72 12.19
N VAL A 28 -2.44 0.89 12.65
CA VAL A 28 -1.15 1.31 13.20
C VAL A 28 -0.28 2.03 12.17
N VAL A 29 -0.45 1.82 10.86
CA VAL A 29 0.44 2.46 9.86
C VAL A 29 0.37 3.99 9.89
N PHE A 30 -0.77 4.57 10.32
CA PHE A 30 -0.95 6.02 10.52
C PHE A 30 -0.76 6.41 11.99
N SER A 31 0.34 5.95 12.59
CA SER A 31 0.80 6.29 13.94
C SER A 31 2.13 7.05 13.89
N PRO A 32 2.55 7.74 14.97
CA PRO A 32 3.86 8.39 15.06
C PRO A 32 5.05 7.47 14.80
N GLU A 33 4.92 6.16 15.05
CA GLU A 33 5.97 5.18 14.81
C GLU A 33 6.22 4.93 13.31
N PHE A 34 5.24 5.26 12.45
CA PHE A 34 5.26 4.95 11.03
C PHE A 34 5.04 6.17 10.13
N LEU A 35 3.85 6.36 9.55
CA LEU A 35 3.61 7.43 8.59
C LEU A 35 3.26 8.76 9.26
N GLY A 36 3.08 8.79 10.58
CA GLY A 36 2.49 9.92 11.29
C GLY A 36 0.96 9.88 11.28
N ASN A 37 0.32 10.86 11.93
CA ASN A 37 -1.14 10.94 12.03
C ASN A 37 -1.82 10.92 10.66
N GLY A 38 -3.00 10.28 10.61
CA GLY A 38 -3.78 10.08 9.37
C GLY A 38 -4.83 11.17 9.08
N ARG A 39 -5.02 12.14 9.98
CA ARG A 39 -6.04 13.19 9.84
C ARG A 39 -5.46 14.58 10.07
N GLY A 40 -5.82 15.53 9.20
CA GLY A 40 -5.37 16.92 9.27
C GLY A 40 -3.94 17.09 8.74
N HIS A 41 -3.27 18.15 9.21
CA HIS A 41 -1.84 18.33 8.98
C HIS A 41 -1.04 17.22 9.66
N VAL A 42 -0.07 16.65 8.96
CA VAL A 42 0.81 15.63 9.53
C VAL A 42 1.80 16.31 10.47
N THR A 43 1.63 16.10 11.78
CA THR A 43 2.40 16.73 12.85
C THR A 43 3.15 15.72 13.73
N THR A 44 2.98 14.42 13.49
CA THR A 44 3.67 13.35 14.23
C THR A 44 4.46 12.43 13.32
N GLY A 45 5.41 11.70 13.92
CA GLY A 45 6.25 10.72 13.24
C GLY A 45 7.33 11.27 12.32
N PRO A 46 7.99 10.40 11.52
CA PRO A 46 9.13 10.75 10.66
C PRO A 46 8.83 11.82 9.60
N PHE A 47 7.56 12.01 9.27
CA PHE A 47 7.08 12.95 8.27
C PHE A 47 6.31 14.13 8.87
N ALA A 48 6.46 14.38 10.17
CA ALA A 48 5.90 15.54 10.84
C ALA A 48 6.36 16.84 10.17
N ASN A 49 5.43 17.78 9.96
CA ASN A 49 5.66 19.09 9.37
C ASN A 49 6.31 19.04 7.96
N TRP A 50 6.13 17.93 7.25
CA TRP A 50 6.61 17.79 5.88
C TRP A 50 5.93 18.82 4.98
N VAL A 51 6.74 19.56 4.20
CA VAL A 51 6.24 20.59 3.28
C VAL A 51 6.39 20.10 1.85
N THR A 52 5.33 20.28 1.07
CA THR A 52 5.26 19.90 -0.33
C THR A 52 5.06 21.15 -1.20
N PRO A 53 5.23 21.05 -2.54
CA PRO A 53 4.97 22.18 -3.45
C PRO A 53 3.54 22.74 -3.36
N VAL A 54 2.57 21.97 -2.85
CA VAL A 54 1.17 22.38 -2.71
C VAL A 54 0.78 22.70 -1.26
N GLY A 55 1.75 22.80 -0.35
CA GLY A 55 1.56 23.15 1.06
C GLY A 55 1.98 22.05 2.05
N PRO A 56 1.71 22.23 3.35
CA PRO A 56 2.01 21.23 4.37
C PRO A 56 1.29 19.90 4.10
N LEU A 57 1.95 18.79 4.43
CA LEU A 57 1.40 17.45 4.25
C LEU A 57 0.08 17.29 5.01
N THR A 58 -0.98 16.90 4.29
CA THR A 58 -2.30 16.67 4.86
C THR A 58 -2.87 15.32 4.44
N ARG A 59 -3.58 14.69 5.37
CA ARG A 59 -4.30 13.42 5.17
C ARG A 59 -5.69 13.51 5.77
N ASN A 60 -6.60 12.65 5.31
CA ASN A 60 -7.92 12.51 5.92
C ASN A 60 -8.44 11.09 5.77
N ILE A 61 -7.78 10.15 6.45
CA ILE A 61 -8.04 8.71 6.28
C ILE A 61 -9.53 8.37 6.48
N ALA A 62 -10.03 7.47 5.65
CA ALA A 62 -11.41 6.98 5.63
C ALA A 62 -12.53 8.04 5.46
N ALA A 63 -12.23 9.34 5.36
CA ALA A 63 -13.26 10.38 5.32
C ALA A 63 -14.12 10.35 4.05
N ASN A 64 -13.53 9.93 2.93
CA ASN A 64 -14.23 9.69 1.67
C ASN A 64 -14.33 8.19 1.35
N SER A 65 -14.24 7.34 2.38
CA SER A 65 -14.36 5.90 2.16
C SER A 65 -15.77 5.55 1.70
N SER A 66 -15.85 4.70 0.69
CA SER A 66 -17.09 4.10 0.23
C SER A 66 -16.82 2.67 -0.18
N VAL A 67 -17.87 1.88 -0.45
CA VAL A 67 -17.72 0.53 -1.00
C VAL A 67 -16.87 0.53 -2.28
N LEU A 68 -16.91 1.63 -3.06
CA LEU A 68 -16.13 1.79 -4.29
C LEU A 68 -14.73 2.33 -4.04
N PHE A 69 -14.51 3.07 -2.95
CA PHE A 69 -13.26 3.77 -2.66
C PHE A 69 -12.78 3.43 -1.25
N THR A 70 -12.22 2.23 -1.13
CA THR A 70 -11.66 1.73 0.12
C THR A 70 -10.29 1.09 -0.12
N LEU A 71 -9.62 0.60 0.93
CA LEU A 71 -8.35 -0.09 0.76
C LEU A 71 -8.54 -1.43 0.03
N PHE A 72 -7.46 -2.06 -0.43
CA PHE A 72 -7.56 -3.36 -1.09
C PHE A 72 -8.19 -4.41 -0.19
N THR A 73 -9.12 -5.19 -0.72
CA THR A 73 -9.65 -6.38 -0.04
C THR A 73 -8.96 -7.64 -0.55
N LYS A 74 -8.97 -8.71 0.25
CA LYS A 74 -8.49 -10.03 -0.18
C LYS A 74 -9.28 -10.58 -1.35
N GLU A 75 -10.57 -10.25 -1.46
CA GLU A 75 -11.38 -10.65 -2.60
C GLU A 75 -10.95 -9.93 -3.87
N ASN A 76 -10.56 -8.65 -3.81
CA ASN A 76 -10.01 -7.95 -4.99
C ASN A 76 -8.80 -8.71 -5.56
N ILE A 77 -7.85 -9.08 -4.70
CA ILE A 77 -6.68 -9.86 -5.13
C ILE A 77 -7.11 -11.23 -5.66
N ARG A 78 -8.04 -11.92 -4.99
CA ARG A 78 -8.56 -13.22 -5.45
C ARG A 78 -9.17 -13.12 -6.84
N MET A 79 -9.93 -12.06 -7.12
CA MET A 79 -10.55 -11.82 -8.42
C MET A 79 -9.52 -11.58 -9.51
N ILE A 80 -8.49 -10.76 -9.26
CA ILE A 80 -7.35 -10.56 -10.18
C ILE A 80 -6.69 -11.90 -10.51
N MET A 81 -6.43 -12.75 -9.51
CA MET A 81 -5.81 -14.08 -9.69
C MET A 81 -6.72 -15.11 -10.38
N THR A 82 -7.94 -14.74 -10.82
CA THR A 82 -8.76 -15.60 -11.69
C THR A 82 -8.53 -15.32 -13.18
N ARG A 83 -7.71 -14.32 -13.51
CA ARG A 83 -7.39 -13.94 -14.89
C ARG A 83 -6.02 -14.49 -15.29
N CYS A 84 -5.80 -14.64 -16.59
CA CYS A 84 -4.52 -15.13 -17.13
C CYS A 84 -3.83 -14.14 -18.09
N GLN A 85 -4.57 -13.17 -18.64
CA GLN A 85 -4.03 -12.20 -19.59
C GLN A 85 -3.94 -10.83 -18.91
N THR A 86 -2.86 -10.09 -19.16
CA THR A 86 -2.69 -8.75 -18.59
C THR A 86 -3.84 -7.82 -18.93
N ARG A 87 -4.31 -7.85 -20.19
CA ARG A 87 -5.45 -7.03 -20.64
C ARG A 87 -6.74 -7.27 -19.84
N ASP A 88 -6.86 -8.40 -19.16
CA ASP A 88 -8.04 -8.73 -18.34
C ASP A 88 -7.94 -8.16 -16.92
N ILE A 89 -6.80 -7.56 -16.53
CA ILE A 89 -6.58 -6.93 -15.22
C ILE A 89 -6.09 -5.47 -15.31
N THR A 90 -5.99 -4.91 -16.52
CA THR A 90 -5.58 -3.51 -16.74
C THR A 90 -6.62 -2.75 -17.56
N SER A 91 -6.70 -1.45 -17.34
CA SER A 91 -7.49 -0.55 -18.16
C SER A 91 -6.97 -0.48 -19.62
N PRO A 92 -7.83 -0.20 -20.62
CA PRO A 92 -9.26 0.08 -20.53
C PRO A 92 -10.15 -1.17 -20.71
N THR A 93 -9.56 -2.36 -20.86
CA THR A 93 -10.30 -3.57 -21.26
C THR A 93 -10.81 -4.40 -20.10
N ALA A 94 -10.16 -4.34 -18.94
CA ALA A 94 -10.60 -5.06 -17.75
C ALA A 94 -11.93 -4.54 -17.21
N LEU A 95 -12.75 -5.44 -16.65
CA LEU A 95 -13.92 -5.03 -15.88
C LEU A 95 -13.47 -4.50 -14.50
N PRO A 96 -14.21 -3.56 -13.88
CA PRO A 96 -13.76 -2.88 -12.65
C PRO A 96 -13.37 -3.80 -11.48
N GLU A 97 -13.98 -4.97 -11.36
CA GLU A 97 -13.69 -5.96 -10.31
C GLU A 97 -12.36 -6.71 -10.51
N PHE A 98 -11.80 -6.68 -11.73
CA PHE A 98 -10.51 -7.28 -12.08
C PHE A 98 -9.42 -6.24 -12.35
N ASP A 99 -9.81 -4.99 -12.59
CA ASP A 99 -8.90 -3.93 -13.01
C ASP A 99 -8.04 -3.42 -11.85
N LEU A 100 -6.75 -3.76 -11.86
CA LEU A 100 -5.77 -3.29 -10.87
C LEU A 100 -5.59 -1.77 -10.93
N ASP A 101 -5.71 -1.15 -12.10
CA ASP A 101 -5.66 0.31 -12.27
C ASP A 101 -6.86 0.97 -11.59
N HIS A 102 -8.04 0.34 -11.65
CA HIS A 102 -9.21 0.83 -10.94
C HIS A 102 -9.08 0.63 -9.42
N LEU A 103 -8.70 -0.56 -9.00
CA LEU A 103 -8.67 -0.98 -7.59
C LEU A 103 -7.61 -0.23 -6.77
N HIS A 104 -6.42 0.05 -7.34
CA HIS A 104 -5.40 0.80 -6.60
C HIS A 104 -5.79 2.25 -6.32
N GLY A 105 -6.74 2.82 -7.08
CA GLY A 105 -7.30 4.15 -6.83
C GLY A 105 -8.10 4.24 -5.53
N GLY A 106 -8.52 3.09 -4.97
CA GLY A 106 -9.20 3.01 -3.68
C GLY A 106 -8.36 3.55 -2.52
N PRO A 107 -7.18 2.96 -2.22
CA PRO A 107 -6.28 3.46 -1.18
C PRO A 107 -5.87 4.93 -1.31
N HIS A 108 -5.68 5.44 -2.53
CA HIS A 108 -5.44 6.88 -2.76
C HIS A 108 -6.53 7.75 -2.14
N ARG A 109 -7.80 7.47 -2.48
CA ARG A 109 -8.95 8.19 -1.94
C ARG A 109 -9.23 7.89 -0.48
N TRP A 110 -8.93 6.67 -0.04
CA TRP A 110 -9.09 6.28 1.37
C TRP A 110 -8.12 7.08 2.25
N ILE A 111 -6.86 7.28 1.85
CA ILE A 111 -5.91 8.10 2.63
C ILE A 111 -6.34 9.58 2.64
N GLY A 112 -6.86 10.07 1.52
CA GLY A 112 -7.34 11.44 1.43
C GLY A 112 -6.21 12.46 1.36
N GLY A 113 -6.56 13.75 1.50
CA GLY A 113 -5.60 14.84 1.41
C GLY A 113 -4.85 14.83 0.07
N GLN A 114 -3.52 14.94 0.12
CA GLN A 114 -2.70 14.94 -1.10
C GLN A 114 -2.69 13.60 -1.84
N MET A 115 -2.88 12.47 -1.14
CA MET A 115 -2.95 11.13 -1.75
C MET A 115 -4.12 10.96 -2.72
N SER A 116 -5.17 11.78 -2.63
CA SER A 116 -6.33 11.73 -3.53
C SER A 116 -6.06 12.35 -4.91
N GLY A 117 -5.05 13.20 -5.05
CA GLY A 117 -4.81 13.95 -6.29
C GLY A 117 -3.75 13.30 -7.17
N LEU A 118 -4.05 13.14 -8.47
CA LEU A 118 -3.12 12.52 -9.43
C LEU A 118 -1.75 13.22 -9.48
N ASN A 119 -1.73 14.55 -9.37
CA ASN A 119 -0.50 15.35 -9.44
C ASN A 119 0.13 15.62 -8.07
N THR A 120 -0.51 15.19 -6.98
CA THR A 120 -0.09 15.51 -5.61
C THR A 120 0.22 14.28 -4.77
N ALA A 121 -0.28 13.11 -5.15
CA ALA A 121 -0.17 11.90 -4.35
C ALA A 121 1.27 11.52 -4.06
N ALA A 122 2.15 11.64 -5.06
CA ALA A 122 3.58 11.34 -4.92
C ALA A 122 4.33 12.27 -3.94
N HIS A 123 3.71 13.34 -3.44
CA HIS A 123 4.27 14.17 -2.38
C HIS A 123 4.05 13.59 -0.97
N ASP A 124 3.14 12.64 -0.80
CA ASP A 124 2.96 11.89 0.46
C ASP A 124 3.84 10.63 0.44
N PRO A 125 4.74 10.42 1.43
CA PRO A 125 5.55 9.21 1.54
C PRO A 125 4.75 7.89 1.53
N ALA A 126 3.48 7.90 1.92
CA ALA A 126 2.58 6.75 1.81
C ALA A 126 2.43 6.24 0.38
N PHE A 127 2.62 7.10 -0.63
CA PHE A 127 2.57 6.75 -2.06
C PHE A 127 3.52 5.61 -2.40
N LEU A 128 4.77 5.65 -1.91
CA LEU A 128 5.77 4.64 -2.21
C LEU A 128 5.40 3.27 -1.61
N LEU A 129 4.87 3.25 -0.38
CA LEU A 129 4.45 2.02 0.29
C LEU A 129 3.22 1.39 -0.38
N HIS A 130 2.28 2.23 -0.80
CA HIS A 130 1.09 1.80 -1.54
C HIS A 130 1.47 1.24 -2.91
N HIS A 131 2.27 1.97 -3.70
CA HIS A 131 2.69 1.48 -5.03
C HIS A 131 3.62 0.27 -4.97
N ALA A 132 4.42 0.11 -3.92
CA ALA A 132 5.15 -1.14 -3.69
C ALA A 132 4.20 -2.32 -3.41
N PHE A 133 3.03 -2.08 -2.83
CA PHE A 133 2.01 -3.13 -2.66
C PHE A 133 1.24 -3.42 -3.97
N VAL A 134 0.98 -2.40 -4.78
CA VAL A 134 0.42 -2.58 -6.14
C VAL A 134 1.38 -3.44 -6.98
N ASP A 135 2.68 -3.15 -6.95
CA ASP A 135 3.70 -3.94 -7.64
C ASP A 135 3.84 -5.36 -7.05
N TYR A 136 3.68 -5.53 -5.73
CA TYR A 136 3.58 -6.86 -5.13
C TYR A 136 2.41 -7.69 -5.70
N ILE A 137 1.22 -7.08 -5.85
CA ILE A 137 0.06 -7.74 -6.45
C ILE A 137 0.31 -8.05 -7.93
N TRP A 138 0.93 -7.12 -8.66
CA TRP A 138 1.35 -7.31 -10.04
C TRP A 138 2.29 -8.51 -10.19
N GLU A 139 3.33 -8.61 -9.37
CA GLU A 139 4.26 -9.73 -9.41
C GLU A 139 3.62 -11.05 -8.91
N MET A 140 2.64 -11.01 -8.01
CA MET A 140 1.82 -12.19 -7.71
C MET A 140 1.08 -12.68 -8.96
N PHE A 141 0.46 -11.77 -9.71
CA PHE A 141 -0.26 -12.10 -10.94
C PHE A 141 0.67 -12.66 -12.00
N ARG A 142 1.84 -12.05 -12.22
CA ARG A 142 2.84 -12.54 -13.17
C ARG A 142 3.34 -13.95 -12.82
N ASN A 143 3.52 -14.24 -11.54
CA ASN A 143 3.85 -15.59 -11.10
C ASN A 143 2.72 -16.58 -11.38
N HIS A 144 1.46 -16.19 -11.12
CA HIS A 144 0.27 -16.99 -11.47
C HIS A 144 0.19 -17.26 -12.98
N GLN A 145 0.44 -16.26 -13.83
CA GLN A 145 0.47 -16.42 -15.29
C GLN A 145 1.45 -17.52 -15.72
N ILE A 146 2.65 -17.55 -15.13
CA ILE A 146 3.68 -18.54 -15.44
C ILE A 146 3.27 -19.93 -14.92
N GLN A 147 2.84 -20.01 -13.66
CA GLN A 147 2.65 -21.28 -12.95
C GLN A 147 1.36 -21.98 -13.34
N ASP A 148 0.27 -21.23 -13.48
CA ASP A 148 -1.08 -21.78 -13.57
C ASP A 148 -1.72 -21.57 -14.96
N CYS A 149 -1.28 -20.54 -15.70
CA CYS A 149 -1.85 -20.22 -17.02
C CYS A 149 -0.95 -20.59 -18.20
N GLY A 150 0.33 -20.88 -17.98
CA GLY A 150 1.31 -21.12 -19.06
C GLY A 150 1.58 -19.89 -19.94
N VAL A 151 1.33 -18.68 -19.42
CA VAL A 151 1.55 -17.41 -20.12
C VAL A 151 2.89 -16.82 -19.69
N ASN A 152 3.73 -16.42 -20.65
CA ASN A 152 4.95 -15.66 -20.35
C ASN A 152 4.61 -14.16 -20.22
N PRO A 153 4.71 -13.56 -19.02
CA PRO A 153 4.31 -12.17 -18.80
C PRO A 153 5.11 -11.17 -19.64
N SER A 154 6.37 -11.48 -19.96
CA SER A 154 7.26 -10.59 -20.72
C SER A 154 6.85 -10.40 -22.18
N PHE A 155 5.96 -11.26 -22.69
CA PHE A 155 5.35 -11.13 -24.02
C PHE A 155 3.84 -10.86 -23.95
N ASN A 156 3.30 -10.63 -22.75
CA ASN A 156 1.86 -10.45 -22.54
C ASN A 156 1.49 -8.99 -22.28
N TYR A 157 2.08 -8.09 -23.06
CA TYR A 157 1.75 -6.67 -23.04
C TYR A 157 0.38 -6.44 -23.70
N PRO A 158 -0.54 -5.64 -23.11
CA PRO A 158 -1.84 -5.38 -23.72
C PRO A 158 -1.71 -4.55 -25.00
N GLU A 159 -2.68 -4.65 -25.91
CA GLU A 159 -2.73 -3.81 -27.11
C GLU A 159 -2.99 -2.34 -26.72
N ALA A 160 -1.92 -1.59 -26.49
CA ALA A 160 -1.96 -0.20 -26.06
C ALA A 160 -1.25 0.72 -27.07
N THR A 161 -1.71 1.97 -27.15
CA THR A 161 -1.21 2.97 -28.11
C THR A 161 -0.87 4.29 -27.41
N GLY A 162 -0.28 5.23 -28.14
CA GLY A 162 0.05 6.56 -27.62
C GLY A 162 1.09 6.50 -26.50
N GLN A 163 0.79 7.13 -25.35
CA GLN A 163 1.71 7.15 -24.20
C GLN A 163 1.88 5.78 -23.53
N HIS A 164 0.99 4.83 -23.82
CA HIS A 164 1.03 3.46 -23.27
C HIS A 164 1.53 2.43 -24.28
N ALA A 165 1.96 2.84 -25.48
CA ALA A 165 2.54 1.92 -26.47
C ALA A 165 3.79 1.22 -25.90
N PRO A 166 4.05 -0.05 -26.24
CA PRO A 166 5.12 -0.83 -25.62
C PRO A 166 6.52 -0.21 -25.79
N GLU A 167 6.82 0.34 -26.97
CA GLU A 167 8.13 0.94 -27.28
C GLU A 167 8.22 2.43 -26.94
N ARG A 168 7.17 3.03 -26.33
CA ARG A 168 7.21 4.42 -25.89
C ARG A 168 8.20 4.55 -24.72
N PRO A 169 9.16 5.50 -24.75
CA PRO A 169 10.03 5.75 -23.60
C PRO A 169 9.23 6.09 -22.35
N MET A 170 9.67 5.65 -21.17
CA MET A 170 9.02 6.01 -19.91
C MET A 170 9.44 7.42 -19.48
N ASP A 171 8.46 8.30 -19.25
CA ASP A 171 8.74 9.66 -18.81
C ASP A 171 9.38 9.64 -17.41
N GLY A 172 10.50 10.35 -17.25
CA GLY A 172 11.29 10.36 -16.02
C GLY A 172 12.21 9.15 -15.81
N LEU A 173 12.19 8.15 -16.72
CA LEU A 173 13.04 6.95 -16.67
C LEU A 173 13.82 6.80 -17.99
N PRO A 174 14.86 7.64 -18.22
CA PRO A 174 15.61 7.61 -19.46
C PRO A 174 16.31 6.25 -19.66
N GLY A 175 16.25 5.75 -20.90
CA GLY A 175 16.84 4.47 -21.29
C GLY A 175 15.90 3.27 -21.17
N TYR A 176 14.67 3.47 -20.68
CA TYR A 176 13.66 2.42 -20.61
C TYR A 176 12.40 2.79 -21.41
N VAL A 177 11.76 1.78 -21.97
CA VAL A 177 10.44 1.85 -22.63
C VAL A 177 9.39 1.10 -21.81
N ASN A 178 8.10 1.35 -22.07
CA ASN A 178 7.02 0.77 -21.25
C ASN A 178 7.09 -0.77 -21.16
N ILE A 179 7.41 -1.47 -22.25
CA ILE A 179 7.50 -2.94 -22.26
C ILE A 179 8.67 -3.47 -21.40
N ASP A 180 9.64 -2.62 -21.03
CA ASP A 180 10.68 -3.01 -20.08
C ASP A 180 10.09 -3.31 -18.70
N GLY A 181 8.99 -2.65 -18.30
CA GLY A 181 8.30 -2.94 -17.04
C GLY A 181 7.74 -4.36 -16.95
N TYR A 182 7.56 -5.02 -18.10
CA TYR A 182 7.04 -6.40 -18.19
C TYR A 182 8.17 -7.43 -18.19
N GLN A 183 9.42 -7.03 -18.08
CA GLN A 183 10.53 -7.97 -18.16
C GLN A 183 10.74 -8.70 -16.83
N SER A 184 11.11 -9.97 -16.90
CA SER A 184 11.27 -10.81 -15.71
C SER A 184 12.61 -10.58 -14.99
N TYR A 185 13.55 -9.87 -15.62
CA TYR A 185 14.86 -9.61 -15.03
C TYR A 185 14.80 -8.73 -13.76
N TRP A 186 13.73 -7.94 -13.59
CA TRP A 186 13.52 -7.11 -12.40
C TRP A 186 13.44 -7.96 -11.12
N THR A 187 12.57 -8.96 -11.10
CA THR A 187 12.40 -9.84 -9.94
C THR A 187 13.45 -10.95 -9.86
N GLN A 188 14.19 -11.20 -10.94
CA GLN A 188 15.34 -12.12 -10.93
C GLN A 188 16.60 -11.47 -10.36
N ASN A 189 16.85 -10.19 -10.67
CA ASN A 189 18.16 -9.56 -10.43
C ASN A 189 18.13 -8.34 -9.51
N TRP A 190 16.99 -7.64 -9.36
CA TRP A 190 16.95 -6.32 -8.72
C TRP A 190 16.23 -6.30 -7.38
N TYR A 191 15.10 -6.98 -7.26
CA TYR A 191 14.32 -7.03 -6.03
C TYR A 191 13.52 -8.32 -5.91
N ARG A 192 13.04 -8.57 -4.69
CA ARG A 192 12.12 -9.66 -4.38
C ARG A 192 11.21 -9.21 -3.26
N TYR A 193 9.98 -9.73 -3.24
CA TYR A 193 9.06 -9.49 -2.15
C TYR A 193 9.10 -10.62 -1.11
N LYS A 194 9.02 -10.25 0.16
CA LYS A 194 8.58 -11.19 1.19
C LYS A 194 7.09 -11.42 1.02
N ARG A 195 6.63 -12.66 1.25
CA ARG A 195 5.20 -13.00 1.15
C ARG A 195 4.41 -12.31 2.25
N ALA A 196 3.15 -11.98 1.93
CA ALA A 196 2.18 -11.49 2.91
C ALA A 196 2.06 -12.43 4.14
N PRO A 197 1.92 -11.87 5.35
CA PRO A 197 1.91 -12.62 6.61
C PRO A 197 0.68 -13.53 6.72
N LYS A 198 0.84 -14.67 7.42
CA LYS A 198 -0.21 -15.69 7.59
C LYS A 198 -0.30 -16.17 9.03
N CYS A 199 -1.51 -16.49 9.49
CA CYS A 199 -1.71 -17.13 10.79
C CYS A 199 -1.04 -18.51 10.87
N PRO A 200 -0.67 -18.99 12.07
CA PRO A 200 -0.87 -18.34 13.38
C PRO A 200 0.18 -17.27 13.72
N ASN A 201 1.31 -17.24 13.01
CA ASN A 201 2.40 -16.29 13.28
C ASN A 201 2.48 -15.21 12.19
N CYS A 202 1.95 -14.03 12.49
CA CYS A 202 1.98 -12.90 11.56
C CYS A 202 3.36 -12.23 11.44
N GLY A 203 4.35 -12.61 12.26
CA GLY A 203 5.75 -12.27 12.06
C GLY A 203 6.12 -10.80 12.27
N SER A 204 5.25 -10.03 12.93
CA SER A 204 5.45 -8.61 13.26
C SER A 204 4.73 -8.29 14.58
N PRO A 205 5.31 -7.47 15.47
CA PRO A 205 4.63 -7.00 16.68
C PRO A 205 3.45 -6.06 16.38
N TYR A 206 3.36 -5.56 15.14
CA TYR A 206 2.31 -4.67 14.66
C TYR A 206 1.15 -5.40 13.96
N LEU A 207 1.21 -6.74 13.95
CA LEU A 207 0.18 -7.61 13.40
C LEU A 207 -0.29 -8.61 14.44
N THR A 208 -1.54 -9.02 14.35
CA THR A 208 -2.10 -10.10 15.16
C THR A 208 -2.91 -11.06 14.31
N CYS A 209 -3.00 -12.31 14.74
CA CYS A 209 -3.86 -13.30 14.09
C CYS A 209 -5.29 -13.13 14.62
N HIS A 210 -6.24 -12.80 13.74
CA HIS A 210 -7.64 -12.65 14.10
C HIS A 210 -8.19 -13.97 14.70
N PRO A 211 -8.80 -13.95 15.89
CA PRO A 211 -9.09 -15.17 16.66
C PRO A 211 -10.05 -16.11 15.96
N VAL A 212 -11.06 -15.57 15.26
CA VAL A 212 -12.08 -16.34 14.53
C VAL A 212 -11.68 -16.60 13.08
N ARG A 213 -11.49 -15.54 12.27
CA ARG A 213 -11.23 -15.64 10.82
C ARG A 213 -9.87 -16.24 10.44
N LYS A 214 -8.94 -16.39 11.40
CA LYS A 214 -7.59 -16.95 11.17
C LYS A 214 -6.82 -16.24 10.03
N VAL A 215 -6.98 -14.92 9.97
CA VAL A 215 -6.24 -14.04 9.08
C VAL A 215 -5.38 -13.08 9.88
N CYS A 216 -4.21 -12.73 9.37
CA CYS A 216 -3.44 -11.63 9.95
C CYS A 216 -4.16 -10.30 9.69
N ILE A 217 -4.15 -9.44 10.70
CA ILE A 217 -4.66 -8.07 10.66
C ILE A 217 -3.66 -7.14 11.35
N SER A 218 -3.68 -5.86 11.00
CA SER A 218 -2.95 -4.85 11.76
C SER A 218 -3.53 -4.65 13.15
N ILE A 219 -2.67 -4.26 14.09
CA ILE A 219 -3.13 -3.78 15.39
C ILE A 219 -3.67 -2.35 15.27
N GLU A 220 -4.48 -1.94 16.24
CA GLU A 220 -4.93 -0.55 16.34
C GLU A 220 -3.80 0.34 16.86
N ARG A 221 -3.67 1.55 16.31
CA ARG A 221 -2.81 2.60 16.87
C ARG A 221 -3.35 3.04 18.23
N LYS A 222 -2.45 3.56 19.06
CA LYS A 222 -2.85 4.32 20.24
C LYS A 222 -3.46 5.65 19.77
N LEU A 223 -4.78 5.79 19.91
CA LEU A 223 -5.47 7.04 19.58
C LEU A 223 -5.17 8.09 20.64
N THR A 224 -4.84 9.31 20.21
CA THR A 224 -4.75 10.46 21.13
C THR A 224 -6.17 10.96 21.49
N PRO A 225 -6.35 11.68 22.61
CA PRO A 225 -7.67 12.19 23.02
C PRO A 225 -8.39 13.05 21.96
N HIS A 226 -7.64 13.72 21.09
CA HIS A 226 -8.18 14.54 19.99
C HIS A 226 -8.69 13.73 18.79
N GLU A 227 -8.33 12.45 18.69
CA GLU A 227 -8.72 11.55 17.61
C GLU A 227 -9.84 10.58 18.01
N LEU A 228 -10.16 10.51 19.31
CA LEU A 228 -11.30 9.75 19.80
C LEU A 228 -12.60 10.41 19.32
N PRO A 229 -13.58 9.64 18.80
CA PRO A 229 -14.93 10.14 18.61
C PRO A 229 -15.42 10.71 19.94
N SER A 230 -16.02 11.91 19.92
CA SER A 230 -16.53 12.56 21.12
C SER A 230 -17.67 11.74 21.75
N LEU A 231 -17.31 10.77 22.56
CA LEU A 231 -18.17 10.12 23.54
C LEU A 231 -18.36 11.12 24.67
N ARG A 232 -19.56 11.69 24.81
CA ARG A 232 -19.95 12.33 26.06
C ARG A 232 -20.01 11.22 27.11
N LEU A 233 -19.01 11.08 27.97
CA LEU A 233 -19.20 10.46 29.28
C LEU A 233 -18.04 10.80 30.23
N GLY A 234 -18.39 10.83 31.52
CA GLY A 234 -17.67 11.50 32.59
C GLY A 234 -16.25 11.02 32.86
N SER A 235 -15.53 11.92 33.53
CA SER A 235 -14.16 11.81 34.04
C SER A 235 -13.75 10.45 34.60
N THR A 236 -12.53 10.01 34.31
CA THR A 236 -11.46 9.84 35.32
C THR A 236 -10.09 9.47 34.72
N GLU A 237 -9.10 10.19 35.25
CA GLU A 237 -7.69 9.90 35.59
C GLU A 237 -6.68 9.23 34.63
N SER A 238 -5.49 9.85 34.66
CA SER A 238 -4.29 9.63 33.88
C SER A 238 -3.36 8.58 34.48
N LEU A 239 -2.68 7.80 33.63
CA LEU A 239 -1.39 7.19 33.95
C LEU A 239 -0.42 7.44 32.79
N GLN A 240 0.72 8.03 33.13
CA GLN A 240 1.89 8.20 32.27
C GLN A 240 2.65 6.87 32.20
N ASP A 241 3.12 6.50 31.01
CA ASP A 241 4.22 5.54 30.87
C ASP A 241 5.15 5.98 29.73
N GLU A 242 6.43 6.08 30.08
CA GLU A 242 7.55 6.38 29.19
C GLU A 242 7.83 5.17 28.27
N ALA A 243 8.02 5.41 26.98
CA ALA A 243 8.50 4.38 26.05
C ALA A 243 9.81 4.84 25.38
N ARG A 244 10.88 4.10 25.68
CA ARG A 244 12.19 4.16 25.05
C ARG A 244 12.10 3.74 23.57
N SER A 245 12.96 4.33 22.74
CA SER A 245 13.09 3.96 21.33
C SER A 245 13.82 2.63 21.18
N GLU A 246 13.14 1.66 20.56
CA GLU A 246 13.76 0.53 19.88
C GLU A 246 13.30 0.56 18.42
N VAL A 247 14.25 0.42 17.50
CA VAL A 247 13.98 0.35 16.06
C VAL A 247 13.32 -1.00 15.77
N ALA A 248 11.98 -1.02 15.80
CA ALA A 248 11.18 -2.19 15.52
C ALA A 248 10.84 -2.28 14.03
N MET A 249 10.95 -3.51 13.50
CA MET A 249 10.68 -3.83 12.11
C MET A 249 9.28 -3.37 11.71
N LEU A 250 9.27 -2.59 10.64
CA LEU A 250 8.10 -2.04 9.99
C LEU A 250 7.04 -3.11 9.69
N ASN A 251 5.78 -2.68 9.58
CA ASN A 251 4.58 -3.46 9.26
C ASN A 251 4.57 -4.01 7.81
N ILE A 252 5.75 -4.35 7.35
CA ILE A 252 6.16 -4.48 5.98
C ILE A 252 7.11 -5.67 5.94
N GLY A 253 6.87 -6.59 5.01
CA GLY A 253 7.77 -7.69 4.77
C GLY A 253 9.17 -7.26 4.32
N ALA A 254 10.05 -6.95 5.27
CA ALA A 254 11.49 -6.88 5.06
C ALA A 254 12.23 -7.34 6.32
N THR A 255 12.88 -8.49 6.19
CA THR A 255 14.02 -8.88 7.02
C THR A 255 15.07 -9.40 6.05
N PHE A 256 16.19 -8.71 5.95
CA PHE A 256 17.46 -9.33 5.56
C PHE A 256 18.22 -9.61 6.85
#